data_AF-A0A558BT46-F1
#
_entry.id   AF-A0A558BT46-F1
#
_cell.length_a   1.000
_cell.length_b   1.000
_cell.length_c   1.000
_cell.angle_alpha   90.00
_cell.angle_beta   90.00
_cell.angle_gamma   90.00
#
_symmetry.space_group_name_H-M   'P 1'
#
loop_
_entity.id
_entity.type
_entity.pdbx_description
1 polymer ?
#
loop_
_entity_poly.entity_id
_entity_poly.type
_entity_poly.pdbx_seq_one_letter_code
_entity_poly.pdbx_strand_id
1 'polypeptide(L)'
;MPDESSKPFINISDLAGIKEALTKLIETVSFGGGRVADGINRLANAYLLASRDTQNEVNNIRQVEGAKNQMLAERMQLLTAISTGSPQQLKSLDVTGVEVSAHFELAPIDTAKLQERANSRAAYQNALHQLNIDGTVAAAAAVLLEEPDVTTEPVDQDWINRFFESAKLVSTEEMQVLWGHILAGEVKQPGSYSLRTLEVLRNLTQREAHVFRTAASFTISTNGKYSIGITRYGHHDMPSAAYGLPYSAVLELIDCGLVAQNDYNIGLHTGKPDALQDYFQIGNRVLVMSSEVPVSTYYTVHDYTKAGHELYSLVAGEAELSISFLVDFTKPMRDEGISGVV
;
A
#
# COMPACT_ATOMS: atom_id res chain seq x y z
N MET A 1 -22.32 25.20 -20.97
CA MET A 1 -22.77 23.82 -20.67
C MET A 1 -23.48 23.26 -21.89
N PRO A 2 -23.31 21.97 -22.22
CA PRO A 2 -22.16 21.11 -21.90
C PRO A 2 -21.68 20.29 -23.12
N ASP A 3 -20.43 19.82 -23.11
CA ASP A 3 -20.16 18.45 -23.56
C ASP A 3 -19.10 17.85 -22.63
N GLU A 4 -19.59 17.17 -21.59
CA GLU A 4 -18.83 16.35 -20.64
C GLU A 4 -18.85 14.87 -21.08
N SER A 5 -18.91 14.57 -22.39
CA SER A 5 -19.07 13.18 -22.87
C SER A 5 -17.97 12.63 -23.77
N SER A 6 -16.81 13.27 -23.91
CA SER A 6 -15.65 12.65 -24.57
C SER A 6 -14.62 12.17 -23.55
N LYS A 7 -14.91 11.06 -22.85
CA LYS A 7 -13.83 10.21 -22.34
C LYS A 7 -13.03 9.68 -23.55
N PRO A 8 -11.70 9.59 -23.47
CA PRO A 8 -10.89 9.24 -24.63
C PRO A 8 -11.24 7.82 -25.06
N PHE A 9 -11.48 7.65 -26.37
CA PHE A 9 -11.59 6.34 -27.01
C PHE A 9 -10.32 5.52 -26.68
N ILE A 10 -10.49 4.34 -26.07
CA ILE A 10 -9.39 3.39 -25.88
C ILE A 10 -8.89 2.99 -27.28
N ASN A 11 -7.64 3.31 -27.59
CA ASN A 11 -7.05 3.03 -28.89
C ASN A 11 -6.65 1.56 -29.00
N ILE A 12 -6.53 1.03 -30.23
CA ILE A 12 -6.13 -0.36 -30.47
C ILE A 12 -4.73 -0.65 -29.89
N SER A 13 -3.84 0.36 -29.84
CA SER A 13 -2.55 0.29 -29.16
C SER A 13 -2.69 0.04 -27.66
N ASP A 14 -3.67 0.69 -27.03
CA ASP A 14 -3.90 0.60 -25.58
C ASP A 14 -4.38 -0.81 -25.25
N LEU A 15 -5.25 -1.39 -26.09
CA LEU A 15 -5.71 -2.78 -26.00
C LEU A 15 -4.59 -3.81 -26.07
N ALA A 16 -3.59 -3.56 -26.92
CA ALA A 16 -2.43 -4.44 -27.06
C ALA A 16 -1.56 -4.39 -25.80
N GLY A 17 -1.27 -3.19 -25.28
CA GLY A 17 -0.52 -3.03 -24.03
C GLY A 17 -1.20 -3.71 -22.85
N ILE A 18 -2.52 -3.54 -22.71
CA ILE A 18 -3.28 -4.15 -21.62
C ILE A 18 -3.22 -5.69 -21.68
N LYS A 19 -3.30 -6.27 -22.89
CA LYS A 19 -3.15 -7.71 -23.07
C LYS A 19 -1.76 -8.18 -22.65
N GLU A 20 -0.71 -7.46 -23.01
CA GLU A 20 0.68 -7.78 -22.64
C GLU A 20 0.87 -7.73 -21.12
N ALA A 21 0.38 -6.66 -20.47
CA ALA A 21 0.45 -6.49 -19.03
C ALA A 21 -0.25 -7.62 -18.25
N LEU A 22 -1.49 -7.96 -18.64
CA LEU A 22 -2.25 -9.03 -18.01
C LEU A 22 -1.62 -10.41 -18.26
N THR A 23 -1.03 -10.64 -19.43
CA THR A 23 -0.33 -11.89 -19.74
C THR A 23 0.89 -12.05 -18.82
N LYS A 24 1.70 -10.99 -18.68
CA LYS A 24 2.87 -10.99 -17.79
C LYS A 24 2.48 -11.19 -16.32
N LEU A 25 1.37 -10.59 -15.87
CA LEU A 25 0.83 -10.83 -14.52
C LEU A 25 0.44 -12.31 -14.33
N ILE A 26 -0.27 -12.91 -15.29
CA ILE A 26 -0.68 -14.33 -15.22
C ILE A 26 0.54 -15.26 -15.14
N GLU A 27 1.57 -14.99 -15.94
CA GLU A 27 2.84 -15.75 -15.89
C GLU A 27 3.50 -15.61 -14.52
N THR A 28 3.61 -14.38 -14.00
CA THR A 28 4.20 -14.08 -12.68
C THR A 28 3.46 -14.83 -11.55
N VAL A 29 2.13 -14.82 -11.56
CA VAL A 29 1.30 -15.53 -10.57
C VAL A 29 1.48 -17.05 -10.67
N SER A 30 1.60 -17.57 -11.90
CA SER A 30 1.79 -19.00 -12.15
C SER A 30 3.09 -19.53 -11.54
N PHE A 31 4.17 -18.74 -11.58
CA PHE A 31 5.45 -19.11 -10.97
C PHE A 31 5.40 -19.11 -9.43
N GLY A 32 4.51 -18.35 -8.81
CA GLY A 32 4.34 -18.26 -7.35
C GLY A 32 3.55 -19.39 -6.71
N GLY A 33 3.29 -20.48 -7.44
CA GLY A 33 2.54 -21.64 -6.94
C GLY A 33 1.03 -21.44 -6.88
N GLY A 34 0.54 -20.27 -7.33
CA GLY A 34 -0.88 -20.08 -7.61
C GLY A 34 -1.26 -20.91 -8.84
N ARG A 35 -2.16 -21.89 -8.67
CA ARG A 35 -3.02 -22.23 -9.82
C ARG A 35 -3.76 -20.93 -10.10
N VAL A 36 -3.56 -20.35 -11.29
CA VAL A 36 -4.31 -19.20 -11.79
C VAL A 36 -5.79 -19.59 -11.71
N ALA A 37 -6.40 -19.30 -10.56
CA ALA A 37 -7.75 -19.69 -10.24
C ALA A 37 -8.66 -18.92 -11.20
N ASP A 38 -9.74 -19.55 -11.64
CA ASP A 38 -10.62 -19.10 -12.72
C ASP A 38 -11.05 -17.61 -12.64
N GLY A 39 -10.91 -16.94 -11.49
CA GLY A 39 -11.12 -15.49 -11.30
C GLY A 39 -10.22 -14.56 -12.13
N ILE A 40 -8.91 -14.80 -12.24
CA ILE A 40 -8.00 -13.92 -13.02
C ILE A 40 -8.27 -14.09 -14.51
N ASN A 41 -8.44 -15.33 -14.96
CA ASN A 41 -8.85 -15.62 -16.34
C ASN A 41 -10.23 -15.01 -16.64
N ARG A 42 -11.18 -15.03 -15.69
CA ARG A 42 -12.48 -14.38 -15.84
C ARG A 42 -12.36 -12.84 -15.91
N LEU A 43 -11.53 -12.20 -15.09
CA LEU A 43 -11.27 -10.76 -15.15
C LEU A 43 -10.57 -10.35 -16.45
N ALA A 44 -9.52 -11.07 -16.84
CA ALA A 44 -8.82 -10.84 -18.10
C ALA A 44 -9.74 -11.06 -19.32
N ASN A 45 -10.60 -12.08 -19.29
CA ASN A 45 -11.59 -12.32 -20.35
C ASN A 45 -12.69 -11.26 -20.37
N ALA A 46 -13.23 -10.86 -19.20
CA ALA A 46 -14.22 -9.79 -19.10
C ALA A 46 -13.65 -8.47 -19.61
N TYR A 47 -12.39 -8.19 -19.30
CA TYR A 47 -11.70 -7.01 -19.80
C TYR A 47 -11.48 -7.07 -21.32
N LEU A 48 -10.96 -8.18 -21.87
CA LEU A 48 -10.79 -8.38 -23.31
C LEU A 48 -12.11 -8.31 -24.10
N LEU A 49 -13.23 -8.68 -23.48
CA LEU A 49 -14.57 -8.56 -24.07
C LEU A 49 -15.06 -7.11 -24.04
N ALA A 50 -14.93 -6.44 -22.89
CA ALA A 50 -15.28 -5.02 -22.73
C ALA A 50 -14.47 -4.12 -23.67
N SER A 51 -13.20 -4.46 -23.88
CA SER A 51 -12.26 -3.69 -24.68
C SER A 51 -12.46 -3.88 -26.20
N ARG A 52 -13.29 -4.86 -26.61
CA ARG A 52 -13.74 -5.06 -28.01
C ARG A 52 -15.03 -4.31 -28.33
N ASP A 53 -15.88 -4.02 -27.34
CA ASP A 53 -17.12 -3.26 -27.50
C ASP A 53 -16.91 -1.79 -27.09
N THR A 54 -16.30 -1.01 -27.99
CA THR A 54 -16.03 0.43 -27.84
C THR A 54 -17.30 1.31 -27.81
N GLN A 55 -18.49 0.73 -27.86
CA GLN A 55 -19.76 1.46 -28.00
C GLN A 55 -20.53 1.68 -26.68
N ASN A 56 -20.21 0.98 -25.56
CA ASN A 56 -21.01 1.05 -24.33
C ASN A 56 -20.18 0.90 -23.03
N GLU A 57 -19.52 1.98 -22.62
CA GLU A 57 -18.73 2.05 -21.38
C GLU A 57 -19.52 1.61 -20.12
N VAL A 58 -20.82 1.90 -20.07
CA VAL A 58 -21.73 1.47 -18.99
C VAL A 58 -21.89 -0.05 -18.92
N ASN A 59 -21.88 -0.75 -20.06
CA ASN A 59 -21.97 -2.21 -20.08
C ASN A 59 -20.64 -2.86 -19.66
N ASN A 60 -19.51 -2.22 -19.98
CA ASN A 60 -18.18 -2.67 -19.60
C ASN A 60 -17.97 -2.56 -18.08
N ILE A 61 -18.31 -1.41 -17.50
CA ILE A 61 -18.28 -1.21 -16.04
C ILE A 61 -19.19 -2.22 -15.35
N ARG A 62 -20.42 -2.43 -15.85
CA ARG A 62 -21.35 -3.43 -15.30
C ARG A 62 -20.84 -4.87 -15.41
N GLN A 63 -20.12 -5.23 -16.47
CA GLN A 63 -19.52 -6.57 -16.59
C GLN A 63 -18.38 -6.79 -15.61
N VAL A 64 -17.47 -5.81 -15.48
CA VAL A 64 -16.36 -5.88 -14.51
C VAL A 64 -16.90 -5.91 -13.08
N GLU A 65 -17.87 -5.06 -12.77
CA GLU A 65 -18.52 -4.98 -11.45
C GLU A 65 -19.35 -6.25 -11.17
N GLY A 66 -20.00 -6.82 -12.19
CA GLY A 66 -20.68 -8.11 -12.13
C GLY A 66 -19.71 -9.27 -11.83
N ALA A 67 -18.55 -9.30 -12.48
CA ALA A 67 -17.51 -10.30 -12.22
C ALA A 67 -16.94 -10.17 -10.79
N LYS A 68 -16.70 -8.93 -10.31
CA LYS A 68 -16.27 -8.66 -8.93
C LYS A 68 -17.31 -9.17 -7.93
N ASN A 69 -18.60 -8.89 -8.16
CA ASN A 69 -19.70 -9.32 -7.30
C ASN A 69 -19.89 -10.85 -7.30
N GLN A 70 -19.72 -11.51 -8.44
CA GLN A 70 -19.77 -12.96 -8.53
C GLN A 70 -18.62 -13.61 -7.76
N MET A 71 -17.40 -13.09 -7.89
CA MET A 71 -16.24 -13.55 -7.13
C MET A 71 -16.47 -13.38 -5.61
N LEU A 72 -17.06 -12.27 -5.19
CA LEU A 72 -17.43 -12.03 -3.79
C LEU A 72 -18.49 -13.04 -3.29
N ALA A 73 -19.47 -13.39 -4.11
CA ALA A 73 -20.50 -14.37 -3.79
C ALA A 73 -19.93 -15.80 -3.68
N GLU A 74 -19.09 -16.22 -4.63
CA GLU A 74 -18.37 -17.52 -4.59
C GLU A 74 -17.50 -17.59 -3.32
N ARG A 75 -16.81 -16.51 -2.97
CA ARG A 75 -16.04 -16.36 -1.72
C ARG A 75 -16.91 -16.55 -0.47
N MET A 76 -18.08 -15.92 -0.42
CA MET A 76 -18.98 -16.00 0.73
C MET A 76 -19.56 -17.42 0.91
N GLN A 77 -19.86 -18.12 -0.19
CA GLN A 77 -20.33 -19.51 -0.16
C GLN A 77 -19.25 -20.47 0.36
N LEU A 78 -18.00 -20.32 -0.10
CA LEU A 78 -16.87 -21.13 0.37
C LEU A 78 -16.58 -20.92 1.86
N LEU A 79 -16.60 -19.66 2.33
CA LEU A 79 -16.42 -19.34 3.75
C LEU A 79 -17.50 -19.96 4.64
N THR A 80 -18.75 -19.96 4.17
CA THR A 80 -19.89 -20.54 4.88
C THR A 80 -19.81 -22.07 4.97
N ALA A 81 -19.41 -22.73 3.88
CA ALA A 81 -19.25 -24.19 3.84
C ALA A 81 -18.14 -24.69 4.79
N ILE A 82 -17.12 -23.86 5.05
CA ILE A 82 -16.00 -24.24 5.93
C ILE A 82 -16.32 -23.91 7.41
N SER A 83 -17.12 -22.89 7.70
CA SER A 83 -17.44 -22.49 9.08
C SER A 83 -18.37 -23.47 9.81
N THR A 84 -19.20 -24.23 9.08
CA THR A 84 -20.17 -25.18 9.66
C THR A 84 -19.56 -26.45 10.29
N GLY A 85 -18.23 -26.59 10.28
CA GLY A 85 -17.50 -27.80 10.70
C GLY A 85 -16.86 -27.80 12.10
N SER A 86 -17.52 -27.28 13.15
CA SER A 86 -16.94 -27.26 14.52
C SER A 86 -17.78 -28.03 15.56
N PRO A 87 -17.30 -29.14 16.14
CA PRO A 87 -17.95 -29.79 17.28
C PRO A 87 -17.25 -29.42 18.60
N GLN A 88 -17.98 -28.78 19.51
CA GLN A 88 -17.62 -28.73 20.94
C GLN A 88 -18.78 -29.35 21.73
N GLN A 89 -18.47 -30.36 22.57
CA GLN A 89 -19.42 -30.94 23.51
C GLN A 89 -18.80 -31.00 24.91
N LEU A 90 -19.39 -30.23 25.83
CA LEU A 90 -19.27 -30.41 27.27
C LEU A 90 -20.05 -31.69 27.65
N LYS A 91 -19.40 -32.70 28.25
CA LYS A 91 -20.05 -34.00 28.51
C LYS A 91 -20.91 -34.05 29.77
N SER A 92 -20.50 -33.40 30.86
CA SER A 92 -21.36 -33.18 32.03
C SER A 92 -20.77 -32.13 32.97
N LEU A 93 -21.64 -31.47 33.72
CA LEU A 93 -21.31 -30.56 34.81
C LEU A 93 -22.12 -31.07 36.01
N ASP A 94 -21.46 -31.51 37.07
CA ASP A 94 -22.16 -31.98 38.26
C ASP A 94 -22.20 -30.87 39.31
N VAL A 95 -23.41 -30.51 39.72
CA VAL A 95 -23.67 -29.43 40.68
C VAL A 95 -24.44 -30.01 41.84
N THR A 96 -23.73 -30.29 42.93
CA THR A 96 -24.36 -30.64 44.21
C THR A 96 -23.95 -29.62 45.26
N GLY A 97 -24.89 -28.75 45.62
CA GLY A 97 -25.03 -27.95 46.84
C GLY A 97 -23.86 -27.14 47.44
N VAL A 98 -22.61 -27.60 47.40
CA VAL A 98 -21.47 -27.00 48.11
C VAL A 98 -20.15 -27.07 47.31
N GLU A 99 -19.98 -27.88 46.26
CA GLU A 99 -18.72 -27.86 45.48
C GLU A 99 -18.93 -28.19 43.98
N VAL A 100 -18.18 -27.50 43.11
CA VAL A 100 -18.10 -27.75 41.66
C VAL A 100 -16.78 -28.45 41.39
N SER A 101 -16.81 -29.76 41.11
CA SER A 101 -15.61 -30.54 40.79
C SER A 101 -15.65 -31.07 39.36
N ALA A 102 -14.71 -30.60 38.54
CA ALA A 102 -14.49 -31.13 37.19
C ALA A 102 -13.48 -32.29 37.24
N HIS A 103 -13.92 -33.49 36.86
CA HIS A 103 -13.04 -34.65 36.74
C HIS A 103 -12.45 -34.72 35.32
N PHE A 104 -11.14 -34.51 35.18
CA PHE A 104 -10.41 -34.70 33.94
C PHE A 104 -9.53 -35.95 34.04
N GLU A 105 -9.95 -37.07 33.45
CA GLU A 105 -8.99 -38.12 33.07
C GLU A 105 -8.17 -37.61 31.89
N LEU A 106 -6.84 -37.75 31.94
CA LEU A 106 -5.98 -37.56 30.78
C LEU A 106 -6.29 -38.68 29.78
N ALA A 107 -7.36 -38.50 28.99
CA ALA A 107 -7.67 -39.35 27.87
C ALA A 107 -6.45 -39.37 26.94
N PRO A 108 -6.01 -40.54 26.45
CA PRO A 108 -4.98 -40.58 25.41
C PRO A 108 -5.43 -39.67 24.27
N ILE A 109 -4.53 -38.81 23.78
CA ILE A 109 -4.82 -37.93 22.65
C ILE A 109 -5.40 -38.81 21.55
N ASP A 110 -6.68 -38.64 21.26
CA ASP A 110 -7.36 -39.34 20.18
C ASP A 110 -6.74 -38.83 18.87
N THR A 111 -5.68 -39.50 18.44
CA THR A 111 -4.82 -39.05 17.34
C THR A 111 -5.59 -38.95 16.03
N ALA A 112 -6.63 -39.77 15.86
CA ALA A 112 -7.56 -39.69 14.73
C ALA A 112 -8.35 -38.38 14.76
N LYS A 113 -8.91 -37.98 15.92
CA LYS A 113 -9.59 -36.68 16.07
C LYS A 113 -8.62 -35.50 16.01
N LEU A 114 -7.38 -35.66 16.44
CA LEU A 114 -6.36 -34.63 16.28
C LEU A 114 -6.01 -34.44 14.80
N GLN A 115 -5.83 -35.53 14.05
CA GLN A 115 -5.55 -35.51 12.62
C GLN A 115 -6.70 -34.90 11.83
N GLU A 116 -7.94 -35.27 12.14
CA GLU A 116 -9.14 -34.71 11.52
C GLU A 116 -9.20 -33.19 11.74
N ARG A 117 -9.03 -32.72 12.99
CA ARG A 117 -8.99 -31.28 13.30
C ARG A 117 -7.83 -30.55 12.62
N ALA A 118 -6.66 -31.18 12.52
CA ALA A 118 -5.51 -30.62 11.83
C ALA A 118 -5.77 -30.47 10.34
N ASN A 119 -6.36 -31.48 9.70
CA ASN A 119 -6.72 -31.47 8.29
C ASN A 119 -7.79 -30.41 7.98
N SER A 120 -8.86 -30.34 8.78
CA SER A 120 -9.91 -29.31 8.62
C SER A 120 -9.34 -27.91 8.80
N ARG A 121 -8.47 -27.69 9.79
CA ARG A 121 -7.79 -26.40 9.99
C ARG A 121 -6.90 -26.05 8.80
N ALA A 122 -6.10 -27.00 8.31
CA ALA A 122 -5.23 -26.78 7.15
C ALA A 122 -6.05 -26.43 5.91
N ALA A 123 -7.14 -27.15 5.64
CA ALA A 123 -8.03 -26.86 4.50
C ALA A 123 -8.64 -25.46 4.60
N TYR A 124 -9.13 -25.08 5.78
CA TYR A 124 -9.67 -23.73 6.02
C TYR A 124 -8.64 -22.63 5.82
N GLN A 125 -7.45 -22.78 6.42
CA GLN A 125 -6.37 -21.79 6.29
C GLN A 125 -5.91 -21.67 4.84
N ASN A 126 -5.75 -22.78 4.12
CA ASN A 126 -5.39 -22.77 2.71
C ASN A 126 -6.45 -22.06 1.84
N ALA A 127 -7.74 -22.24 2.14
CA ALA A 127 -8.80 -21.52 1.44
C ALA A 127 -8.74 -20.01 1.72
N LEU A 128 -8.54 -19.59 2.97
CA LEU A 128 -8.36 -18.17 3.31
C LEU A 128 -7.13 -17.57 2.63
N HIS A 129 -6.01 -18.29 2.65
CA HIS A 129 -4.77 -17.90 2.00
C HIS A 129 -4.97 -17.68 0.50
N GLN A 130 -5.68 -18.59 -0.17
CA GLN A 130 -6.00 -18.44 -1.59
C GLN A 130 -6.86 -17.19 -1.85
N LEU A 131 -7.89 -16.95 -1.03
CA LEU A 131 -8.74 -15.76 -1.16
C LEU A 131 -7.97 -14.44 -0.97
N ASN A 132 -6.97 -14.44 -0.10
CA ASN A 132 -6.11 -13.28 0.14
C ASN A 132 -5.18 -13.00 -1.06
N ILE A 133 -4.61 -14.06 -1.64
CA ILE A 133 -3.84 -13.99 -2.87
C ILE A 133 -4.72 -13.43 -4.00
N ASP A 134 -5.92 -14.00 -4.18
CA ASP A 134 -6.84 -13.59 -5.24
C ASP A 134 -7.22 -12.10 -5.14
N GLY A 135 -7.48 -11.60 -3.93
CA GLY A 135 -7.75 -10.18 -3.69
C GLY A 135 -6.58 -9.27 -4.08
N THR A 136 -5.36 -9.69 -3.74
CA THR A 136 -4.13 -8.94 -4.07
C THR A 136 -3.88 -8.93 -5.58
N VAL A 137 -4.06 -10.06 -6.26
CA VAL A 137 -3.87 -10.15 -7.71
C VAL A 137 -4.95 -9.38 -8.46
N ALA A 138 -6.20 -9.39 -7.99
CA ALA A 138 -7.27 -8.58 -8.57
C ALA A 138 -6.96 -7.08 -8.46
N ALA A 139 -6.41 -6.62 -7.34
CA ALA A 139 -5.96 -5.24 -7.18
C ALA A 139 -4.79 -4.90 -8.13
N ALA A 140 -3.80 -5.79 -8.27
CA ALA A 140 -2.71 -5.61 -9.22
C ALA A 140 -3.19 -5.52 -10.66
N ALA A 141 -4.14 -6.37 -11.05
CA ALA A 141 -4.77 -6.33 -12.36
C ALA A 141 -5.43 -4.97 -12.60
N ALA A 142 -6.22 -4.46 -11.64
CA ALA A 142 -6.87 -3.15 -11.76
C ALA A 142 -5.88 -2.02 -12.05
N VAL A 143 -4.73 -1.99 -11.37
CA VAL A 143 -3.66 -1.00 -11.61
C VAL A 143 -3.09 -1.13 -13.03
N LEU A 144 -2.82 -2.35 -13.50
CA LEU A 144 -2.29 -2.59 -14.85
C LEU A 144 -3.30 -2.28 -15.98
N LEU A 145 -4.59 -2.23 -15.68
CA LEU A 145 -5.61 -1.81 -16.65
C LEU A 145 -5.55 -0.28 -16.90
N GLU A 146 -5.17 0.48 -15.87
CA GLU A 146 -5.01 1.94 -15.96
C GLU A 146 -3.63 2.30 -16.50
N GLU A 147 -2.60 1.51 -16.16
CA GLU A 147 -1.21 1.74 -16.54
C GLU A 147 -0.58 0.48 -17.18
N PRO A 148 -0.90 0.19 -18.46
CA PRO A 148 -0.57 -1.07 -19.11
C PRO A 148 0.88 -1.21 -19.58
N ASP A 149 1.70 -0.18 -19.42
CA ASP A 149 3.11 -0.21 -19.86
C ASP A 149 3.92 -1.17 -18.99
N VAL A 150 4.39 -2.27 -19.59
CA VAL A 150 5.23 -3.29 -18.95
C VAL A 150 6.51 -3.52 -19.74
N THR A 151 7.62 -3.78 -19.05
CA THR A 151 8.86 -4.23 -19.69
C THR A 151 8.77 -5.72 -20.08
N THR A 152 9.67 -6.18 -20.95
CA THR A 152 9.76 -7.59 -21.34
C THR A 152 10.56 -8.45 -20.34
N GLU A 153 11.23 -7.83 -19.37
CA GLU A 153 12.02 -8.54 -18.37
C GLU A 153 11.11 -9.34 -17.42
N PRO A 154 11.43 -10.61 -17.13
CA PRO A 154 10.64 -11.41 -16.19
C PRO A 154 10.84 -10.94 -14.75
N VAL A 155 9.82 -11.10 -13.91
CA VAL A 155 9.95 -10.88 -12.47
C VAL A 155 10.81 -11.98 -11.85
N ASP A 156 11.66 -11.60 -10.91
CA ASP A 156 12.55 -12.53 -10.20
C ASP A 156 11.77 -13.60 -9.41
N GLN A 157 12.19 -14.85 -9.53
CA GLN A 157 11.48 -15.98 -8.93
C GLN A 157 11.52 -15.97 -7.40
N ASP A 158 12.65 -15.56 -6.80
CA ASP A 158 12.77 -15.49 -5.35
C ASP A 158 11.88 -14.38 -4.78
N TRP A 159 11.77 -13.26 -5.52
CA TRP A 159 10.81 -12.19 -5.23
C TRP A 159 9.37 -12.69 -5.28
N ILE A 160 8.97 -13.36 -6.35
CA ILE A 160 7.62 -13.94 -6.51
C ILE A 160 7.27 -14.82 -5.32
N ASN A 161 8.17 -15.75 -4.96
CA ASN A 161 7.95 -16.65 -3.84
C ASN A 161 7.78 -15.89 -2.53
N ARG A 162 8.64 -14.91 -2.25
CA ARG A 162 8.57 -14.11 -1.02
C ARG A 162 7.30 -13.26 -0.95
N PHE A 163 6.88 -12.72 -2.08
CA PHE A 163 5.66 -11.93 -2.21
C PHE A 163 4.44 -12.77 -1.86
N PHE A 164 4.21 -13.91 -2.54
CA PHE A 164 3.02 -14.71 -2.32
C PHE A 164 2.99 -15.40 -0.94
N GLU A 165 4.15 -15.78 -0.40
CA GLU A 165 4.24 -16.29 0.98
C GLU A 165 3.81 -15.25 2.02
N SER A 166 3.98 -13.96 1.72
CA SER A 166 3.57 -12.87 2.60
C SER A 166 2.13 -12.43 2.34
N ALA A 167 1.77 -12.23 1.07
CA ALA A 167 0.45 -11.77 0.63
C ALA A 167 -0.69 -12.70 1.05
N LYS A 168 -0.44 -14.01 1.15
CA LYS A 168 -1.46 -14.99 1.61
C LYS A 168 -1.98 -14.74 3.01
N LEU A 169 -1.25 -13.98 3.84
CA LEU A 169 -1.65 -13.62 5.21
C LEU A 169 -2.38 -12.27 5.27
N VAL A 170 -2.52 -11.55 4.16
CA VAL A 170 -3.11 -10.21 4.09
C VAL A 170 -4.62 -10.30 3.87
N SER A 171 -5.41 -10.00 4.91
CA SER A 171 -6.85 -10.25 4.90
C SER A 171 -7.72 -9.00 4.71
N THR A 172 -7.21 -7.80 4.96
CA THR A 172 -7.95 -6.55 4.81
C THR A 172 -7.88 -6.04 3.38
N GLU A 173 -9.00 -5.53 2.85
CA GLU A 173 -9.07 -5.04 1.46
C GLU A 173 -8.08 -3.90 1.21
N GLU A 174 -7.94 -2.95 2.15
CA GLU A 174 -7.02 -1.82 2.01
C GLU A 174 -5.55 -2.28 1.91
N MET A 175 -5.14 -3.29 2.68
CA MET A 175 -3.80 -3.86 2.56
C MET A 175 -3.67 -4.70 1.28
N GLN A 176 -4.70 -5.44 0.86
CA GLN A 176 -4.67 -6.17 -0.42
C GLN A 176 -4.49 -5.21 -1.61
N VAL A 177 -5.10 -4.02 -1.56
CA VAL A 177 -4.88 -2.97 -2.55
C VAL A 177 -3.42 -2.51 -2.55
N LEU A 178 -2.85 -2.21 -1.39
CA LEU A 178 -1.44 -1.82 -1.27
C LEU A 178 -0.49 -2.90 -1.81
N TRP A 179 -0.70 -4.15 -1.42
CA TRP A 179 0.07 -5.29 -1.93
C TRP A 179 -0.12 -5.47 -3.45
N GLY A 180 -1.32 -5.20 -3.97
CA GLY A 180 -1.63 -5.23 -5.39
C GLY A 180 -0.84 -4.19 -6.19
N HIS A 181 -0.70 -2.96 -5.67
CA HIS A 181 0.11 -1.92 -6.31
C HIS A 181 1.60 -2.32 -6.38
N ILE A 182 2.10 -2.99 -5.34
CA ILE A 182 3.48 -3.48 -5.31
C ILE A 182 3.70 -4.59 -6.34
N LEU A 183 2.76 -5.54 -6.45
CA LEU A 183 2.80 -6.55 -7.49
C LEU A 183 2.71 -5.94 -8.88
N ALA A 184 1.83 -4.97 -9.10
CA ALA A 184 1.71 -4.28 -10.37
C ALA A 184 3.01 -3.58 -10.75
N GLY A 185 3.64 -2.83 -9.84
CA GLY A 185 4.90 -2.14 -10.15
C GLY A 185 6.06 -3.11 -10.43
N GLU A 186 6.14 -4.25 -9.73
CA GLU A 186 7.14 -5.27 -10.03
C GLU A 186 6.89 -5.95 -11.39
N VAL A 187 5.61 -6.18 -11.76
CA VAL A 187 5.23 -6.67 -13.09
C VAL A 187 5.56 -5.64 -14.17
N LYS A 188 5.32 -4.35 -13.92
CA LYS A 188 5.67 -3.28 -14.87
C LYS A 188 7.17 -3.19 -15.08
N GLN A 189 7.93 -3.13 -14.00
CA GLN A 189 9.37 -2.95 -14.02
C GLN A 189 9.99 -3.82 -12.90
N PRO A 190 10.50 -5.02 -13.23
CA PRO A 190 11.19 -5.88 -12.27
C PRO A 190 12.34 -5.15 -11.57
N GLY A 191 12.51 -5.42 -10.27
CA GLY A 191 13.49 -4.74 -9.42
C GLY A 191 13.03 -3.40 -8.85
N SER A 192 11.76 -3.01 -9.08
CA SER A 192 11.17 -1.80 -8.49
C SER A 192 11.00 -1.91 -6.98
N TYR A 193 10.68 -3.12 -6.49
CA TYR A 193 10.53 -3.39 -5.06
C TYR A 193 11.50 -4.47 -4.61
N SER A 194 12.29 -4.16 -3.59
CA SER A 194 13.26 -5.11 -3.06
C SER A 194 12.62 -6.13 -2.11
N LEU A 195 13.28 -7.29 -1.91
CA LEU A 195 12.89 -8.25 -0.86
C LEU A 195 12.82 -7.62 0.54
N ARG A 196 13.66 -6.61 0.80
CA ARG A 196 13.62 -5.84 2.06
C ARG A 196 12.31 -5.08 2.22
N THR A 197 11.76 -4.56 1.13
CA THR A 197 10.49 -3.86 1.11
C THR A 197 9.33 -4.80 1.40
N LEU A 198 9.37 -6.03 0.87
CA LEU A 198 8.39 -7.06 1.23
C LEU A 198 8.44 -7.41 2.72
N GLU A 199 9.63 -7.47 3.32
CA GLU A 199 9.76 -7.73 4.76
C GLU A 199 9.21 -6.59 5.63
N VAL A 200 9.48 -5.34 5.25
CA VAL A 200 8.91 -4.16 5.93
C VAL A 200 7.38 -4.20 5.82
N LEU A 201 6.87 -4.35 4.59
CA LEU A 201 5.44 -4.39 4.32
C LEU A 201 4.70 -5.51 5.04
N ARG A 202 5.29 -6.71 5.15
CA ARG A 202 4.68 -7.84 5.86
C ARG A 202 4.44 -7.54 7.34
N ASN A 203 5.26 -6.70 7.94
CA ASN A 203 5.13 -6.34 9.35
C ASN A 203 4.31 -5.06 9.55
N LEU A 204 3.95 -4.35 8.47
CA LEU A 204 3.25 -3.08 8.58
C LEU A 204 1.78 -3.25 9.01
N THR A 205 1.50 -2.55 10.08
CA THR A 205 0.24 -1.94 10.49
C THR A 205 -0.65 -1.37 9.38
N GLN A 206 -1.99 -1.58 9.37
CA GLN A 206 -2.86 -0.63 8.66
C GLN A 206 -2.71 0.79 9.25
N ARG A 207 -2.57 0.89 10.58
CA ARG A 207 -2.31 2.14 11.30
C ARG A 207 -0.96 2.74 10.92
N GLU A 208 0.09 1.94 10.86
CA GLU A 208 1.44 2.39 10.48
C GLU A 208 1.50 2.82 9.01
N ALA A 209 0.81 2.11 8.12
CA ALA A 209 0.66 2.50 6.72
C ALA A 209 -0.07 3.85 6.59
N HIS A 210 -1.07 4.11 7.43
CA HIS A 210 -1.73 5.42 7.48
C HIS A 210 -0.78 6.53 7.97
N VAL A 211 -0.01 6.27 9.02
CA VAL A 211 1.02 7.21 9.51
C VAL A 211 2.05 7.52 8.40
N PHE A 212 2.47 6.51 7.65
CA PHE A 212 3.37 6.70 6.51
C PHE A 212 2.75 7.55 5.39
N ARG A 213 1.47 7.33 5.06
CA ARG A 213 0.73 8.14 4.08
C ARG A 213 0.65 9.60 4.53
N THR A 214 0.36 9.86 5.80
CA THR A 214 0.39 11.23 6.35
C THR A 214 1.79 11.83 6.26
N ALA A 215 2.82 11.09 6.65
CA ALA A 215 4.20 11.56 6.60
C ALA A 215 4.68 11.89 5.17
N ALA A 216 4.20 11.17 4.16
CA ALA A 216 4.51 11.42 2.75
C ALA A 216 4.09 12.82 2.28
N SER A 217 3.03 13.40 2.85
CA SER A 217 2.63 14.80 2.55
C SER A 217 3.67 15.84 2.98
N PHE A 218 4.53 15.48 3.93
CA PHE A 218 5.57 16.34 4.48
C PHE A 218 6.97 16.04 3.91
N THR A 219 7.05 15.21 2.88
CA THR A 219 8.32 14.87 2.25
C THR A 219 8.92 16.06 1.55
N ILE A 220 10.15 16.40 1.91
CA ILE A 220 10.94 17.38 1.19
C ILE A 220 11.71 16.68 0.08
N SER A 221 11.56 17.18 -1.15
CA SER A 221 12.39 16.82 -2.28
C SER A 221 13.49 17.86 -2.49
N THR A 222 14.75 17.44 -2.45
CA THR A 222 15.91 18.30 -2.68
C THR A 222 16.99 17.55 -3.44
N ASN A 223 17.40 18.04 -4.61
CA ASN A 223 18.42 17.41 -5.47
C ASN A 223 18.17 15.91 -5.74
N GLY A 224 16.89 15.53 -5.93
CA GLY A 224 16.48 14.14 -6.18
C GLY A 224 16.48 13.23 -4.94
N LYS A 225 16.72 13.77 -3.74
CA LYS A 225 16.55 13.07 -2.47
C LYS A 225 15.21 13.41 -1.84
N TYR A 226 14.63 12.43 -1.15
CA TYR A 226 13.35 12.54 -0.47
C TYR A 226 13.56 12.27 1.02
N SER A 227 13.16 13.22 1.85
CA SER A 227 13.37 13.14 3.30
C SER A 227 12.12 13.64 4.03
N ILE A 228 11.77 13.03 5.16
CA ILE A 228 10.69 13.48 6.02
C ILE A 228 11.27 14.40 7.10
N GLY A 229 10.73 15.61 7.22
CA GLY A 229 11.01 16.46 8.37
C GLY A 229 10.82 17.93 8.05
N ILE A 230 10.12 18.63 8.93
CA ILE A 230 9.83 20.05 8.77
C ILE A 230 9.95 20.78 10.11
N THR A 231 10.91 20.36 10.93
CA THR A 231 11.27 21.11 12.13
C THR A 231 12.39 22.07 11.74
N ARG A 232 12.17 23.37 11.92
CA ARG A 232 13.22 24.37 11.72
C ARG A 232 14.27 24.20 12.82
N TYR A 233 15.54 24.07 12.43
CA TYR A 233 16.65 23.93 13.36
C TYR A 233 16.70 25.12 14.32
N GLY A 234 16.85 24.83 15.62
CA GLY A 234 16.87 25.84 16.68
C GLY A 234 15.51 26.32 17.16
N HIS A 235 14.41 25.83 16.60
CA HIS A 235 13.05 26.06 17.10
C HIS A 235 12.51 24.82 17.81
N HIS A 236 11.85 25.02 18.95
CA HIS A 236 11.20 23.94 19.70
C HIS A 236 9.80 23.60 19.16
N ASP A 237 9.19 24.51 18.41
CA ASP A 237 7.88 24.30 17.82
C ASP A 237 7.99 23.35 16.62
N MET A 238 7.10 22.36 16.60
CA MET A 238 6.94 21.39 15.51
C MET A 238 5.54 21.56 14.91
N PRO A 239 5.34 22.50 13.97
CA PRO A 239 4.01 22.78 13.40
C PRO A 239 3.37 21.53 12.80
N SER A 240 4.18 20.62 12.25
CA SER A 240 3.77 19.34 11.68
C SER A 240 2.92 18.47 12.61
N ALA A 241 3.12 18.59 13.93
CA ALA A 241 2.36 17.85 14.93
C ALA A 241 0.86 18.15 14.88
N ALA A 242 0.48 19.41 14.64
CA ALA A 242 -0.92 19.82 14.50
C ALA A 242 -1.59 19.28 13.23
N TYR A 243 -0.78 18.80 12.27
CA TYR A 243 -1.22 18.29 10.97
C TYR A 243 -0.97 16.78 10.83
N GLY A 244 -0.77 16.07 11.94
CA GLY A 244 -0.71 14.61 11.95
C GLY A 244 0.70 14.02 11.85
N LEU A 245 1.75 14.84 11.87
CA LEU A 245 3.14 14.37 11.90
C LEU A 245 3.90 14.88 13.14
N PRO A 246 3.57 14.40 14.35
CA PRO A 246 4.39 14.64 15.54
C PRO A 246 5.69 13.81 15.50
N TYR A 247 6.67 14.14 16.34
CA TYR A 247 7.92 13.38 16.40
C TYR A 247 7.71 11.89 16.73
N SER A 248 6.70 11.55 17.53
CA SER A 248 6.34 10.16 17.81
C SER A 248 5.95 9.37 16.56
N ALA A 249 5.36 10.01 15.55
CA ALA A 249 5.07 9.39 14.26
C ALA A 249 6.36 9.13 13.45
N VAL A 250 7.34 10.03 13.53
CA VAL A 250 8.66 9.80 12.89
C VAL A 250 9.39 8.63 13.55
N LEU A 251 9.38 8.54 14.89
CA LEU A 251 9.94 7.41 15.63
C LEU A 251 9.30 6.09 15.24
N GLU A 252 7.97 6.08 15.10
CA GLU A 252 7.24 4.90 14.64
C GLU A 252 7.67 4.46 13.23
N LEU A 253 7.85 5.41 12.30
CA LEU A 253 8.33 5.09 10.95
C LEU A 253 9.80 4.61 10.94
N ILE A 254 10.61 5.04 11.90
CA ILE A 254 11.96 4.50 12.12
C ILE A 254 11.86 3.05 12.60
N ASP A 255 11.00 2.75 13.56
CA ASP A 255 10.78 1.39 14.08
C ASP A 255 10.24 0.43 13.01
N CYS A 256 9.38 0.92 12.12
CA CYS A 256 8.92 0.18 10.93
C CYS A 256 10.02 -0.04 9.88
N GLY A 257 11.16 0.66 9.99
CA GLY A 257 12.24 0.62 9.00
C GLY A 257 11.92 1.37 7.71
N LEU A 258 10.97 2.31 7.73
CA LEU A 258 10.61 3.17 6.60
C LEU A 258 11.47 4.45 6.56
N VAL A 259 11.88 4.93 7.73
CA VAL A 259 12.68 6.17 7.89
C VAL A 259 14.01 5.86 8.56
N ALA A 260 15.07 6.55 8.16
CA ALA A 260 16.39 6.40 8.74
C ALA A 260 16.45 7.00 10.16
N GLN A 261 17.14 6.32 11.07
CA GLN A 261 17.29 6.76 12.45
C GLN A 261 18.05 8.09 12.56
N ASN A 262 19.09 8.27 11.73
CA ASN A 262 19.89 9.49 11.75
C ASN A 262 19.12 10.63 11.07
N ASP A 263 19.16 11.79 11.70
CA ASP A 263 18.74 13.05 11.10
C ASP A 263 19.94 13.83 10.57
N TYR A 264 19.64 14.84 9.75
CA TYR A 264 20.58 15.88 9.37
C TYR A 264 19.82 17.16 9.02
N ASN A 265 20.57 18.24 8.81
CA ASN A 265 19.99 19.52 8.46
C ASN A 265 20.10 19.80 6.96
N ILE A 266 19.01 20.19 6.33
CA ILE A 266 18.99 20.79 4.98
C ILE A 266 18.78 22.30 5.08
N GLY A 267 19.37 23.05 4.15
CA GLY A 267 19.36 24.51 4.17
C GLY A 267 18.58 25.12 3.01
N LEU A 268 17.81 26.17 3.28
CA LEU A 268 17.17 27.02 2.29
C LEU A 268 17.77 28.43 2.40
N HIS A 269 18.29 28.95 1.28
CA HIS A 269 19.10 30.16 1.26
C HIS A 269 18.51 31.23 0.34
N THR A 270 18.42 32.48 0.82
CA THR A 270 18.00 33.63 0.02
C THR A 270 19.21 34.48 -0.42
N GLY A 271 19.03 35.27 -1.48
CA GLY A 271 20.01 36.32 -1.85
C GLY A 271 21.28 35.84 -2.55
N LYS A 272 21.32 34.61 -3.11
CA LYS A 272 22.42 34.16 -3.97
C LYS A 272 22.28 34.79 -5.38
N PRO A 273 23.22 35.64 -5.84
CA PRO A 273 23.07 36.38 -7.11
C PRO A 273 23.13 35.52 -8.38
N ASP A 274 23.83 34.37 -8.33
CA ASP A 274 24.14 33.54 -9.50
C ASP A 274 23.51 32.13 -9.46
N ALA A 275 22.61 31.86 -8.50
CA ALA A 275 21.90 30.58 -8.40
C ALA A 275 20.40 30.80 -8.59
N LEU A 276 19.72 29.84 -9.23
CA LEU A 276 18.26 29.69 -9.12
C LEU A 276 17.88 29.84 -7.65
N GLN A 277 16.78 30.54 -7.34
CA GLN A 277 16.26 30.61 -5.97
C GLN A 277 16.23 29.19 -5.39
N ASP A 278 16.90 28.97 -4.25
CA ASP A 278 16.79 27.69 -3.55
C ASP A 278 15.30 27.54 -3.18
N TYR A 279 14.69 26.44 -3.59
CA TYR A 279 13.30 26.10 -3.29
C TYR A 279 13.25 24.72 -2.65
N PHE A 280 12.26 24.51 -1.78
CA PHE A 280 11.91 23.18 -1.31
C PHE A 280 10.56 22.79 -1.86
N GLN A 281 10.52 21.65 -2.56
CA GLN A 281 9.24 20.99 -2.79
C GLN A 281 8.91 20.18 -1.53
N ILE A 282 7.77 20.48 -0.91
CA ILE A 282 7.24 19.77 0.25
C ILE A 282 5.91 19.13 -0.17
N GLY A 283 5.89 17.80 -0.28
CA GLY A 283 4.79 17.06 -0.89
C GLY A 283 4.49 17.59 -2.29
N ASN A 284 3.25 18.06 -2.49
CA ASN A 284 2.77 18.65 -3.73
C ASN A 284 2.85 20.19 -3.79
N ARG A 285 3.57 20.83 -2.87
CA ARG A 285 3.74 22.29 -2.80
C ARG A 285 5.19 22.69 -2.95
N VAL A 286 5.43 23.92 -3.40
CA VAL A 286 6.79 24.50 -3.47
C VAL A 286 6.85 25.67 -2.51
N LEU A 287 7.84 25.67 -1.63
CA LEU A 287 8.17 26.79 -0.77
C LEU A 287 9.32 27.57 -1.39
N VAL A 288 9.05 28.83 -1.72
CA VAL A 288 10.05 29.78 -2.20
C VAL A 288 10.23 30.87 -1.14
N MET A 289 11.48 31.15 -0.78
CA MET A 289 11.81 32.24 0.14
C MET A 289 12.54 33.36 -0.57
N SER A 290 12.23 34.58 -0.15
CA SER A 290 12.89 35.81 -0.59
C SER A 290 13.19 36.67 0.63
N SER A 291 14.31 37.37 0.59
CA SER A 291 14.68 38.36 1.58
C SER A 291 15.61 39.36 0.92
N GLU A 292 15.52 40.64 1.32
CA GLU A 292 16.42 41.69 0.86
C GLU A 292 17.85 41.47 1.35
N VAL A 293 18.00 40.81 2.50
CA VAL A 293 19.29 40.40 3.07
C VAL A 293 19.46 38.89 2.90
N PRO A 294 20.65 38.39 2.52
CA PRO A 294 20.89 36.96 2.46
C PRO A 294 20.64 36.28 3.82
N VAL A 295 19.71 35.33 3.86
CA VAL A 295 19.38 34.55 5.05
C VAL A 295 19.50 33.06 4.72
N SER A 296 19.99 32.29 5.68
CA SER A 296 20.04 30.82 5.61
C SER A 296 19.20 30.24 6.73
N THR A 297 18.24 29.39 6.39
CA THR A 297 17.43 28.65 7.35
C THR A 297 17.69 27.17 7.19
N TYR A 298 17.72 26.44 8.30
CA TYR A 298 18.01 25.01 8.30
C TYR A 298 16.85 24.22 8.89
N TYR A 299 16.67 22.99 8.41
CA TYR A 299 15.58 22.12 8.82
C TYR A 299 16.08 20.71 9.04
N THR A 300 15.64 20.11 10.14
CA THR A 300 16.00 18.75 10.50
C THR A 300 15.10 17.77 9.75
N VAL A 301 15.74 16.87 9.01
CA VAL A 301 15.09 15.85 8.17
C VAL A 301 15.68 14.47 8.43
N HIS A 302 14.87 13.45 8.19
CA HIS A 302 15.26 12.05 8.16
C HIS A 302 15.08 11.52 6.74
N ASP A 303 16.11 10.86 6.20
CA ASP A 303 16.00 10.20 4.90
C ASP A 303 15.06 8.99 4.99
N TYR A 304 14.39 8.66 3.88
CA TYR A 304 13.80 7.34 3.75
C TYR A 304 14.86 6.25 3.75
N THR A 305 14.54 5.09 4.33
CA THR A 305 15.30 3.87 4.01
C THR A 305 15.05 3.49 2.55
N LYS A 306 15.80 2.51 2.02
CA LYS A 306 15.51 1.97 0.68
C LYS A 306 14.06 1.51 0.55
N ALA A 307 13.53 0.82 1.57
CA ALA A 307 12.14 0.36 1.57
C ALA A 307 11.14 1.51 1.67
N GLY A 308 11.43 2.51 2.51
CA GLY A 308 10.61 3.72 2.59
C GLY A 308 10.56 4.47 1.27
N HIS A 309 11.68 4.58 0.55
CA HIS A 309 11.73 5.27 -0.72
C HIS A 309 10.95 4.53 -1.82
N GLU A 310 11.10 3.20 -1.90
CA GLU A 310 10.32 2.37 -2.83
C GLU A 310 8.81 2.50 -2.55
N LEU A 311 8.39 2.44 -1.28
CA LEU A 311 6.98 2.59 -0.89
C LEU A 311 6.46 4.03 -1.01
N TYR A 312 7.31 5.04 -0.89
CA TYR A 312 6.91 6.44 -1.05
C TYR A 312 6.32 6.70 -2.44
N SER A 313 6.83 6.02 -3.48
CA SER A 313 6.30 6.15 -4.86
C SER A 313 4.80 5.85 -4.98
N LEU A 314 4.26 4.98 -4.11
CA LEU A 314 2.84 4.60 -4.10
C LEU A 314 1.93 5.64 -3.45
N VAL A 315 2.46 6.43 -2.52
CA VAL A 315 1.68 7.41 -1.75
C VAL A 315 1.98 8.85 -2.14
N ALA A 316 3.05 9.10 -2.89
CA ALA A 316 3.47 10.43 -3.32
C ALA A 316 2.41 11.14 -4.17
N GLY A 317 1.64 10.41 -4.99
CA GLY A 317 0.57 10.97 -5.81
C GLY A 317 -0.65 11.45 -5.01
N GLU A 318 -0.91 10.83 -3.86
CA GLU A 318 -2.01 11.17 -2.94
C GLU A 318 -1.58 12.20 -1.89
N ALA A 319 -0.29 12.51 -1.80
CA ALA A 319 0.31 13.31 -0.75
C ALA A 319 -0.04 14.80 -0.95
N GLU A 320 -1.12 15.25 -0.29
CA GLU A 320 -1.52 16.66 -0.31
C GLU A 320 -1.15 17.38 1.00
N LEU A 321 -0.24 18.35 0.88
CA LEU A 321 0.17 19.18 2.01
C LEU A 321 -0.83 20.31 2.24
N SER A 322 -1.27 20.47 3.50
CA SER A 322 -2.14 21.56 3.93
C SER A 322 -1.48 22.93 3.74
N ILE A 323 -2.19 23.88 3.13
CA ILE A 323 -1.71 25.27 3.01
C ILE A 323 -1.58 25.92 4.39
N SER A 324 -2.48 25.62 5.33
CA SER A 324 -2.41 26.13 6.71
C SER A 324 -1.12 25.70 7.40
N PHE A 325 -0.65 24.48 7.13
CA PHE A 325 0.65 24.03 7.63
C PHE A 325 1.77 24.95 7.15
N LEU A 326 1.81 25.29 5.85
CA LEU A 326 2.84 26.19 5.33
C LEU A 326 2.77 27.57 5.96
N VAL A 327 1.56 28.08 6.25
CA VAL A 327 1.39 29.36 6.96
C VAL A 327 1.98 29.29 8.37
N ASP A 328 1.70 28.24 9.14
CA ASP A 328 2.22 28.08 10.50
C ASP A 328 3.74 27.85 10.49
N PHE A 329 4.21 27.01 9.57
CA PHE A 329 5.61 26.66 9.38
C PHE A 329 6.48 27.87 9.02
N THR A 330 5.97 28.79 8.19
CA THR A 330 6.67 30.00 7.77
C THR A 330 6.51 31.18 8.75
N LYS A 331 5.73 31.03 9.82
CA LYS A 331 5.49 32.12 10.78
C LYS A 331 6.77 32.67 11.42
N PRO A 332 7.70 31.85 11.96
CA PRO A 332 8.94 32.36 12.52
C PRO A 332 9.82 33.10 11.49
N MET A 333 9.71 32.71 10.22
CA MET A 333 10.46 33.33 9.12
C MET A 333 9.95 34.74 8.81
N ARG A 334 8.63 34.91 8.82
CA ARG A 334 8.00 36.23 8.65
C ARG A 334 8.37 37.17 9.81
N ASP A 335 8.42 36.65 11.04
CA ASP A 335 8.82 37.42 12.22
C ASP A 335 10.29 37.89 12.14
N GLU A 336 11.13 37.18 11.38
CA GLU A 336 12.54 37.50 11.11
C GLU A 336 12.75 38.33 9.83
N GLY A 337 11.68 38.78 9.18
CA GLY A 337 11.74 39.62 7.98
C GLY A 337 11.96 38.86 6.66
N ILE A 338 11.80 37.53 6.65
CA ILE A 338 11.84 36.71 5.44
C ILE A 338 10.43 36.63 4.84
N SER A 339 10.29 36.99 3.56
CA SER A 339 9.04 36.86 2.82
C SER A 339 9.00 35.55 2.04
N GLY A 340 8.05 34.67 2.38
CA GLY A 340 7.76 33.45 1.63
C GLY A 340 6.66 33.68 0.58
N VAL A 341 6.85 33.13 -0.61
CA VAL A 341 5.78 32.95 -1.61
C VAL A 341 5.57 31.43 -1.74
N VAL A 342 4.33 30.99 -1.50
CA VAL A 342 3.88 29.61 -1.71
C VAL A 342 3.28 29.51 -3.10
#